data_AF-A0A1U7ZAH3-F1
#
_entry.id   AF-A0A1U7ZAH3-F1
#
_cell.length_a   1.000
_cell.length_b   1.000
_cell.length_c   1.000
_cell.angle_alpha   90.00
_cell.angle_beta   90.00
_cell.angle_gamma   90.00
#
_symmetry.space_group_name_H-M   'P 1'
#
loop_
_entity.id
_entity.type
_entity.pdbx_description
1 polymer ?
#
loop_
_entity_poly.entity_id
_entity_poly.type
_entity_poly.pdbx_seq_one_letter_code
_entity_poly.pdbx_strand_id
1 'polypeptide(L)'
;MAFGHNGSTQLGAKYNHLNDIDYFGNNMLHLAAELSPYKQLSRVSGAALQMQRELQWFKEVEKFIPPKHRESRNNNGKTPQALFTEEHKDLVKEGEKWMKDTAQSCMLVATLIATFTFAAAFILPGGNNNDTGIPIFLHTTAFLVFIISDALSLFSSSTSVLIVSGILTSRYAEQDFLVSLHRRLIIGLATLFFSVATMMVAFGATLFLVLHHRAQWVAIQITLLGSVPVCLLYRSFPYWLTW
;
A
#
# COMPACT_ATOMS: atom_id res chain seq x y z
N MET A 1 -46.72 -33.11 -18.82
CA MET A 1 -45.52 -32.95 -19.68
C MET A 1 -45.41 -31.47 -20.01
N ALA A 2 -44.20 -30.91 -20.04
CA ALA A 2 -43.85 -29.51 -20.34
C ALA A 2 -43.72 -28.55 -19.14
N PHE A 3 -42.61 -28.68 -18.39
CA PHE A 3 -41.93 -27.57 -17.73
C PHE A 3 -40.42 -27.86 -17.77
N GLY A 4 -39.75 -27.46 -18.85
CA GLY A 4 -38.32 -27.72 -19.01
C GLY A 4 -37.58 -26.89 -20.05
N HIS A 5 -38.25 -26.01 -20.80
CA HIS A 5 -37.62 -25.39 -21.98
C HIS A 5 -37.19 -23.92 -21.82
N ASN A 6 -37.53 -23.24 -20.71
CA ASN A 6 -37.36 -21.78 -20.61
C ASN A 6 -36.12 -21.30 -19.82
N GLY A 7 -35.42 -22.20 -19.12
CA GLY A 7 -34.21 -21.85 -18.36
C GLY A 7 -32.93 -21.86 -19.20
N SER A 8 -32.82 -22.79 -20.15
CA SER A 8 -31.67 -22.92 -21.05
C SER A 8 -31.60 -21.80 -22.10
N THR A 9 -32.75 -21.27 -22.53
CA THR A 9 -32.85 -20.15 -23.48
C THR A 9 -32.49 -18.81 -22.86
N GLN A 10 -32.81 -18.56 -21.58
CA GLN A 10 -32.38 -17.32 -20.91
C GLN A 10 -30.90 -17.30 -20.56
N LEU A 11 -30.32 -18.43 -20.13
CA LEU A 11 -28.87 -18.56 -19.97
C LEU A 11 -28.17 -18.40 -21.34
N GLY A 12 -28.64 -19.09 -22.39
CA GLY A 12 -28.10 -18.94 -23.75
C GLY A 12 -28.18 -17.51 -24.29
N ALA A 13 -29.29 -16.80 -24.10
CA ALA A 13 -29.43 -15.40 -24.51
C ALA A 13 -28.52 -14.45 -23.72
N LYS A 14 -28.27 -14.73 -22.43
CA LYS A 14 -27.37 -13.93 -21.58
C LYS A 14 -25.89 -14.11 -21.95
N TYR A 15 -25.52 -15.28 -22.50
CA TYR A 15 -24.18 -15.53 -23.04
C TYR A 15 -24.01 -15.14 -24.52
N ASN A 16 -25.10 -14.97 -25.29
CA ASN A 16 -25.00 -14.56 -26.69
C ASN A 16 -24.39 -13.17 -26.87
N HIS A 17 -24.63 -12.23 -25.95
CA HIS A 17 -24.00 -10.91 -25.97
C HIS A 17 -22.49 -10.92 -25.63
N LEU A 18 -21.97 -12.00 -25.03
CA LEU A 18 -20.53 -12.17 -24.78
C LEU A 18 -19.78 -12.65 -26.03
N ASN A 19 -20.52 -13.09 -27.05
CA ASN A 19 -20.01 -13.47 -28.38
C ASN A 19 -20.08 -12.32 -29.39
N ASP A 20 -20.62 -11.15 -29.01
CA ASP A 20 -20.61 -9.99 -29.90
C ASP A 20 -19.17 -9.53 -30.09
N ILE A 21 -18.76 -9.52 -31.36
CA ILE A 21 -17.44 -9.09 -31.82
C ILE A 21 -17.65 -7.74 -32.49
N ASP A 22 -16.78 -6.77 -32.22
CA ASP A 22 -16.86 -5.47 -32.89
C ASP A 22 -16.40 -5.56 -34.36
N TYR A 23 -16.47 -4.44 -35.07
CA TYR A 23 -16.02 -4.32 -36.47
C TYR A 23 -14.53 -4.68 -36.67
N PHE A 24 -13.72 -4.61 -35.61
CA PHE A 24 -12.29 -4.88 -35.60
C PHE A 24 -11.93 -6.31 -35.14
N GLY A 25 -12.93 -7.17 -34.93
CA GLY A 25 -12.70 -8.52 -34.44
C GLY A 25 -12.37 -8.59 -32.94
N ASN A 26 -12.59 -7.50 -32.20
CA ASN A 26 -12.39 -7.44 -30.77
C ASN A 26 -13.60 -8.03 -30.03
N ASN A 27 -13.33 -8.96 -29.13
CA ASN A 27 -14.30 -9.37 -28.12
C ASN A 27 -14.25 -8.42 -26.91
N MET A 28 -15.16 -8.60 -25.95
CA MET A 28 -15.21 -7.78 -24.73
C MET A 28 -13.89 -7.76 -23.93
N LEU A 29 -13.05 -8.81 -24.00
CA LEU A 29 -11.75 -8.84 -23.33
C LEU A 29 -10.69 -7.99 -24.06
N HIS A 30 -10.76 -7.88 -25.38
CA HIS A 30 -9.93 -6.94 -26.14
C HIS A 30 -10.30 -5.49 -25.82
N LEU A 31 -11.59 -5.18 -25.68
CA LEU A 31 -12.04 -3.84 -25.29
C LEU A 31 -11.58 -3.48 -23.87
N ALA A 32 -11.56 -4.45 -22.96
CA ALA A 32 -10.99 -4.26 -21.62
C ALA A 32 -9.45 -4.20 -21.63
N ALA A 33 -8.80 -4.56 -22.74
CA ALA A 33 -7.36 -4.48 -22.90
C ALA A 33 -6.87 -3.10 -23.38
N GLU A 34 -7.77 -2.29 -23.95
CA GLU A 34 -7.48 -0.94 -24.38
C GLU A 34 -7.30 -0.01 -23.17
N LEU A 35 -6.36 0.94 -23.29
CA LEU A 35 -6.10 1.89 -22.22
C LEU A 35 -7.31 2.80 -22.00
N SER A 36 -7.76 2.91 -20.75
CA SER A 36 -8.88 3.78 -20.40
C SER A 36 -8.64 5.24 -20.81
N PRO A 37 -9.69 5.97 -21.25
CA PRO A 37 -9.56 7.39 -21.61
C PRO A 37 -8.96 8.21 -20.46
N TYR A 38 -8.17 9.24 -20.79
CA TYR A 38 -7.45 10.05 -19.80
C TYR A 38 -8.31 10.53 -18.62
N LYS A 39 -9.58 10.89 -18.85
CA LYS A 39 -10.51 11.33 -17.80
C LYS A 39 -10.84 10.23 -16.77
N GLN A 40 -10.85 8.96 -17.19
CA GLN A 40 -11.04 7.81 -16.29
C GLN A 40 -9.73 7.40 -15.63
N LEU A 41 -8.62 7.44 -16.39
CA LEU A 41 -7.28 7.10 -15.91
C LEU A 41 -6.78 8.09 -14.83
N SER A 42 -6.96 9.39 -15.06
CA SER A 42 -6.58 10.47 -14.13
C SER A 42 -7.37 10.50 -12.83
N ARG A 43 -8.43 9.68 -12.69
CA ARG A 43 -9.19 9.54 -11.45
C ARG A 43 -8.38 8.84 -10.35
N VAL A 44 -7.29 8.15 -10.71
CA VAL A 44 -6.35 7.53 -9.76
C VAL A 44 -5.07 8.35 -9.71
N SER A 45 -4.58 8.61 -8.50
CA SER A 45 -3.28 9.24 -8.30
C SER A 45 -2.17 8.18 -8.35
N GLY A 46 -1.14 8.42 -9.16
CA GLY A 46 0.03 7.55 -9.29
C GLY A 46 -0.10 6.48 -10.37
N ALA A 47 0.87 6.42 -11.28
CA ALA A 47 0.86 5.53 -12.44
C ALA A 47 0.79 4.04 -12.06
N ALA A 48 1.37 3.65 -10.92
CA ALA A 48 1.29 2.26 -10.44
C ALA A 48 -0.13 1.87 -10.00
N LEU A 49 -0.87 2.78 -9.39
CA LEU A 49 -2.27 2.56 -8.99
C LEU A 49 -3.21 2.58 -10.20
N GLN A 50 -2.92 3.43 -11.19
CA GLN A 50 -3.60 3.40 -12.48
C GLN A 50 -3.42 2.03 -13.14
N MET A 51 -2.18 1.53 -13.23
CA MET A 51 -1.88 0.22 -13.81
C MET A 51 -2.57 -0.93 -13.06
N GLN A 52 -2.59 -0.90 -11.73
CA GLN A 52 -3.27 -1.92 -10.93
C GLN A 52 -4.77 -1.97 -11.23
N ARG A 53 -5.42 -0.82 -11.37
CA ARG A 53 -6.85 -0.75 -11.70
C ARG A 53 -7.13 -1.33 -13.07
N GLU A 54 -6.38 -0.92 -14.10
CA GLU A 54 -6.57 -1.45 -15.46
C GLU A 54 -6.40 -2.97 -15.48
N LEU A 55 -5.41 -3.50 -14.75
CA LEU A 55 -5.20 -4.94 -14.63
C LEU A 55 -6.34 -5.65 -13.87
N GLN A 56 -6.86 -5.03 -12.81
CA GLN A 56 -7.98 -5.59 -12.05
C GLN A 56 -9.25 -5.62 -12.89
N TRP A 57 -9.53 -4.55 -13.65
CA TRP A 57 -10.62 -4.51 -14.61
C TRP A 57 -10.47 -5.60 -15.67
N PHE A 58 -9.28 -5.73 -16.27
CA PHE A 58 -8.98 -6.77 -17.25
C PHE A 58 -9.23 -8.19 -16.68
N LYS A 59 -8.73 -8.48 -15.47
CA LYS A 59 -8.94 -9.76 -14.79
C LYS A 59 -10.40 -10.01 -14.41
N GLU A 60 -11.16 -8.99 -14.01
CA GLU A 60 -12.60 -9.16 -13.75
C GLU A 60 -13.37 -9.49 -15.02
N VAL A 61 -13.10 -8.79 -16.13
CA VAL A 61 -13.71 -9.10 -17.43
C VAL A 61 -13.32 -10.51 -17.90
N GLU A 62 -12.06 -10.91 -17.70
CA GLU A 62 -11.57 -12.25 -18.06
C GLU A 62 -12.37 -13.38 -17.40
N LYS A 63 -12.82 -13.21 -16.15
CA LYS A 63 -13.62 -14.21 -15.42
C LYS A 63 -14.96 -14.49 -16.10
N PHE A 64 -15.54 -13.51 -16.78
CA PHE A 64 -16.83 -13.66 -17.47
C PHE A 64 -16.68 -14.22 -18.89
N ILE A 65 -15.45 -14.24 -19.43
CA ILE A 65 -15.16 -14.69 -20.80
C ILE A 65 -14.78 -16.19 -20.79
N PRO A 66 -15.46 -17.04 -21.59
CA PRO A 66 -15.10 -18.46 -21.70
C PRO A 66 -13.67 -18.64 -22.23
N PRO A 67 -12.93 -19.69 -21.80
CA PRO A 67 -11.52 -19.89 -22.15
C PRO A 67 -11.22 -19.81 -23.65
N LYS A 68 -12.13 -20.34 -24.49
CA LYS A 68 -12.01 -20.33 -25.96
C LYS A 68 -11.88 -18.91 -26.55
N HIS A 69 -12.48 -17.91 -25.92
CA HIS A 69 -12.44 -16.52 -26.39
C HIS A 69 -11.30 -15.71 -25.76
N ARG A 70 -10.61 -16.23 -24.74
CA ARG A 70 -9.46 -15.54 -24.14
C ARG A 70 -8.25 -15.51 -25.06
N GLU A 71 -8.12 -16.52 -25.91
CA GLU A 71 -7.03 -16.65 -26.88
C GLU A 71 -7.44 -16.28 -28.31
N SER A 72 -8.68 -15.84 -28.52
CA SER A 72 -9.11 -15.41 -29.86
C SER A 72 -8.28 -14.20 -30.30
N ARG A 73 -7.92 -14.16 -31.57
CA ARG A 73 -7.18 -13.05 -32.15
C ARG A 73 -8.13 -12.06 -32.82
N ASN A 74 -7.88 -10.77 -32.65
CA ASN A 74 -8.58 -9.74 -33.41
C ASN A 74 -8.08 -9.65 -34.86
N ASN A 75 -8.63 -8.72 -35.65
CA ASN A 75 -8.23 -8.53 -37.05
C ASN A 75 -6.75 -8.16 -37.23
N ASN A 76 -6.10 -7.64 -36.18
CA ASN A 76 -4.67 -7.34 -36.15
C ASN A 76 -3.82 -8.55 -35.72
N GLY A 77 -4.43 -9.72 -35.52
CA GLY A 77 -3.76 -10.94 -35.09
C GLY A 77 -3.31 -10.94 -33.63
N LYS A 78 -3.73 -9.96 -32.80
CA LYS A 78 -3.34 -9.85 -31.40
C LYS A 78 -4.34 -10.58 -30.50
N THR A 79 -3.84 -11.19 -29.43
CA THR A 79 -4.70 -11.68 -28.34
C THR A 79 -5.01 -10.53 -27.36
N PRO A 80 -6.07 -10.64 -26.54
CA PRO A 80 -6.39 -9.62 -25.54
C PRO A 80 -5.22 -9.30 -24.61
N GLN A 81 -4.47 -10.32 -24.19
CA GLN A 81 -3.33 -10.14 -23.30
C GLN A 81 -2.14 -9.47 -23.98
N ALA A 82 -1.90 -9.78 -25.26
CA ALA A 82 -0.87 -9.10 -26.06
C ALA A 82 -1.23 -7.63 -26.27
N LEU A 83 -2.50 -7.34 -26.56
CA LEU A 83 -3.01 -5.96 -26.70
C LEU A 83 -2.85 -5.19 -25.40
N PHE A 84 -3.26 -5.76 -24.26
CA PHE A 84 -3.12 -5.13 -22.94
C PHE A 84 -1.66 -4.76 -22.64
N THR A 85 -0.74 -5.68 -22.94
CA THR A 85 0.70 -5.48 -22.72
C THR A 85 1.27 -4.33 -23.52
N GLU A 86 0.79 -4.15 -24.75
CA GLU A 86 1.27 -3.11 -25.65
C GLU A 86 0.71 -1.75 -25.27
N GLU A 87 -0.60 -1.65 -25.06
CA GLU A 87 -1.30 -0.41 -24.69
C GLU A 87 -0.82 0.15 -23.33
N HIS A 88 -0.46 -0.73 -22.39
CA HIS A 88 -0.08 -0.33 -21.03
C HIS A 88 1.44 -0.26 -20.81
N LYS A 89 2.25 -0.41 -21.86
CA LYS A 89 3.71 -0.47 -21.75
C LYS A 89 4.32 0.77 -21.11
N ASP A 90 3.85 1.95 -21.49
CA ASP A 90 4.38 3.21 -20.96
C ASP A 90 3.86 3.49 -19.54
N LEU A 91 2.61 3.15 -19.26
CA LEU A 91 2.04 3.23 -17.92
C LEU A 91 2.78 2.32 -16.93
N VAL A 92 3.21 1.14 -17.36
CA VAL A 92 4.05 0.22 -16.57
C VAL A 92 5.39 0.86 -16.22
N LYS A 93 6.07 1.49 -17.18
CA LYS A 93 7.36 2.16 -16.92
C LYS A 93 7.21 3.32 -15.95
N GLU A 94 6.16 4.13 -16.12
CA GLU A 94 5.85 5.23 -15.22
C GLU A 94 5.49 4.73 -13.82
N GLY A 95 4.72 3.64 -13.73
CA GLY A 95 4.38 2.98 -12.49
C GLY A 95 5.61 2.45 -11.76
N GLU A 96 6.53 1.80 -12.47
CA GLU A 96 7.79 1.33 -11.93
C GLU A 96 8.63 2.48 -11.34
N LYS A 97 8.78 3.57 -12.11
CA LYS A 97 9.50 4.76 -11.65
C LYS A 97 8.86 5.35 -10.40
N TRP A 98 7.55 5.55 -10.43
CA TRP A 98 6.78 6.09 -9.30
C TRP A 98 6.96 5.24 -8.04
N MET A 99 6.96 3.91 -8.17
CA MET A 99 7.17 3.00 -7.04
C MET A 99 8.59 3.08 -6.48
N LYS A 100 9.61 3.16 -7.34
CA LYS A 100 11.01 3.32 -6.90
C LYS A 100 11.23 4.63 -6.15
N ASP A 101 10.72 5.73 -6.69
CA ASP A 101 10.83 7.06 -6.08
C ASP A 101 10.12 7.09 -4.70
N THR A 102 8.94 6.49 -4.63
CA THR A 102 8.18 6.35 -3.38
C THR A 102 8.92 5.47 -2.37
N ALA A 103 9.42 4.32 -2.79
CA ALA A 103 10.20 3.40 -1.98
C ALA A 103 11.45 4.08 -1.40
N GLN A 104 12.22 4.78 -2.22
CA GLN A 104 13.40 5.52 -1.77
C GLN A 104 13.05 6.57 -0.72
N SER A 105 12.00 7.36 -0.96
CA SER A 105 11.53 8.37 -0.01
C SER A 105 11.12 7.76 1.33
N CYS A 106 10.37 6.65 1.30
CA CYS A 106 9.94 5.94 2.50
C CYS A 106 11.11 5.34 3.28
N MET A 107 12.10 4.78 2.56
CA MET A 107 13.31 4.25 3.18
C MET A 107 14.10 5.32 3.91
N LEU A 108 14.21 6.53 3.35
CA LEU A 108 14.86 7.66 4.03
C LEU A 108 14.12 8.02 5.33
N VAL A 109 12.80 8.15 5.29
CA VAL A 109 11.99 8.44 6.48
C VAL A 109 12.11 7.33 7.53
N ALA A 110 12.04 6.06 7.12
CA ALA A 110 12.16 4.92 8.01
C ALA A 110 13.56 4.86 8.67
N THR A 111 14.62 5.12 7.90
CA THR A 111 15.99 5.15 8.42
C THR A 111 16.18 6.28 9.42
N LEU A 112 15.60 7.45 9.17
CA LEU A 112 15.62 8.57 10.10
C LEU A 112 14.91 8.22 11.42
N ILE A 113 13.71 7.62 11.34
CA ILE A 113 12.98 7.18 12.54
C ILE A 113 13.80 6.16 13.33
N ALA A 114 14.33 5.14 12.67
CA ALA A 114 15.16 4.11 13.32
C ALA A 114 16.38 4.72 14.03
N THR A 115 17.02 5.72 13.40
CA THR A 115 18.17 6.42 13.97
C THR A 115 17.76 7.22 15.22
N PHE A 116 16.65 7.96 15.15
CA PHE A 116 16.17 8.75 16.28
C PHE A 116 15.73 7.88 17.46
N THR A 117 14.99 6.79 17.21
CA THR A 117 14.56 5.88 18.27
C THR A 117 15.75 5.12 18.86
N PHE A 118 16.69 4.68 18.03
CA PHE A 118 17.94 4.06 18.52
C PHE A 118 18.71 5.00 19.44
N ALA A 119 18.86 6.28 19.06
CA ALA A 119 19.49 7.28 19.92
C ALA A 119 18.69 7.51 21.21
N ALA A 120 17.36 7.59 21.13
CA ALA A 120 16.48 7.79 22.29
C ALA A 120 16.56 6.63 23.30
N ALA A 121 16.75 5.39 22.84
CA ALA A 121 16.92 4.23 23.71
C ALA A 121 18.15 4.35 24.65
N PHE A 122 19.23 5.00 24.19
CA PHE A 122 20.44 5.22 25.00
C PHE A 122 20.43 6.56 25.75
N ILE A 123 19.74 7.57 25.20
CA ILE A 123 19.54 8.86 25.86
C ILE A 123 18.32 8.74 26.79
N LEU A 124 18.52 8.00 27.89
CA LEU A 124 17.47 7.74 28.85
C LEU A 124 16.93 9.05 29.45
N PRO A 125 15.62 9.33 29.35
CA PRO A 125 15.03 10.47 30.02
C PRO A 125 15.23 10.30 31.54
N GLY A 126 15.85 11.29 32.17
CA GLY A 126 16.19 11.27 33.61
C GLY A 126 17.59 10.80 33.97
N GLY A 127 18.34 10.21 33.03
CA GLY A 127 19.69 9.73 33.29
C GLY A 127 19.74 8.49 34.20
N ASN A 128 20.97 8.13 34.58
CA ASN A 128 21.27 6.96 35.40
C ASN A 128 21.58 7.38 36.84
N ASN A 129 21.17 6.57 37.80
CA ASN A 129 21.56 6.80 39.18
C ASN A 129 23.05 6.46 39.37
N ASN A 130 23.85 7.41 39.86
CA ASN A 130 25.32 7.31 39.91
C ASN A 130 25.83 6.15 40.77
N ASP A 131 25.02 5.68 41.74
CA ASP A 131 25.43 4.62 42.67
C ASP A 131 25.05 3.20 42.20
N THR A 132 24.06 3.06 41.31
CA THR A 132 23.50 1.76 40.91
C THR A 132 23.56 1.49 39.41
N GLY A 133 23.75 2.53 38.59
CA GLY A 133 23.70 2.40 37.14
C GLY A 133 22.30 2.03 36.60
N ILE A 134 21.26 2.18 37.42
CA ILE A 134 19.87 1.92 37.06
C ILE A 134 19.19 3.25 36.66
N PRO A 135 18.39 3.26 35.57
CA PRO A 135 17.67 4.45 35.13
C PRO A 135 16.77 4.97 36.25
N ILE A 136 16.83 6.27 36.53
CA ILE A 136 16.17 6.89 37.69
C ILE A 136 14.65 6.70 37.66
N PHE A 137 14.07 6.61 36.45
CA PHE A 137 12.63 6.42 36.25
C PHE A 137 12.21 4.98 35.94
N LEU A 138 13.09 3.97 36.12
CA LEU A 138 12.83 2.60 35.70
C LEU A 138 11.53 1.99 36.28
N HIS A 139 11.13 2.42 37.47
CA HIS A 139 9.90 1.96 38.13
C HIS A 139 8.62 2.72 37.73
N THR A 140 8.73 3.75 36.88
CA THR A 140 7.56 4.55 36.46
C THR A 140 6.87 3.91 35.26
N THR A 141 5.55 3.78 35.29
CA THR A 141 4.77 3.22 34.18
C THR A 141 5.04 3.94 32.84
N ALA A 142 5.24 5.26 32.86
CA ALA A 142 5.57 6.03 31.66
C ALA A 142 6.93 5.66 31.05
N PHE A 143 7.92 5.27 31.87
CA PHE A 143 9.22 4.81 31.38
C PHE A 143 9.13 3.44 30.70
N LEU A 144 8.33 2.52 31.25
CA LEU A 144 8.05 1.25 30.59
C LEU A 144 7.32 1.46 29.25
N VAL A 145 6.34 2.36 29.20
CA VAL A 145 5.64 2.72 27.94
C VAL A 145 6.60 3.32 26.93
N PHE A 146 7.54 4.17 27.35
CA PHE A 146 8.58 4.74 26.51
C PHE A 146 9.45 3.64 25.87
N ILE A 147 10.09 2.79 26.67
CA ILE A 147 10.99 1.74 26.17
C ILE A 147 10.28 0.75 25.24
N ILE A 148 9.08 0.31 25.58
CA ILE A 148 8.31 -0.62 24.74
C ILE A 148 7.93 0.04 23.41
N SER A 149 7.45 1.28 23.44
CA SER A 149 7.02 1.99 22.22
C SER A 149 8.20 2.34 21.32
N ASP A 150 9.34 2.74 21.91
CA ASP A 150 10.57 3.04 21.19
C ASP A 150 11.13 1.79 20.48
N ALA A 151 11.19 0.66 21.18
CA ALA A 151 11.59 -0.61 20.59
C ALA A 151 10.65 -1.04 19.44
N LEU A 152 9.32 -0.92 19.63
CA LEU A 152 8.35 -1.22 18.57
C LEU A 152 8.53 -0.33 17.34
N SER A 153 8.81 0.97 17.56
CA SER A 153 9.11 1.90 16.48
C SER A 153 10.37 1.47 15.73
N LEU A 154 11.46 1.18 16.43
CA LEU A 154 12.73 0.78 15.84
C LEU A 154 12.62 -0.51 15.01
N PHE A 155 12.01 -1.56 15.56
CA PHE A 155 11.85 -2.84 14.85
C PHE A 155 10.90 -2.71 13.66
N SER A 156 9.80 -1.98 13.80
CA SER A 156 8.87 -1.76 12.69
C SER A 156 9.50 -0.93 11.57
N SER A 157 10.27 0.11 11.93
CA SER A 157 11.00 0.94 10.97
C SER A 157 12.07 0.14 10.21
N SER A 158 12.86 -0.65 10.93
CA SER A 158 13.87 -1.54 10.33
C SER A 158 13.23 -2.56 9.40
N THR A 159 12.08 -3.14 9.80
CA THR A 159 11.30 -4.06 8.96
C THR A 159 10.81 -3.37 7.69
N SER A 160 10.30 -2.14 7.78
CA SER A 160 9.91 -1.34 6.62
C SER A 160 11.07 -1.13 5.65
N VAL A 161 12.25 -0.74 6.16
CA VAL A 161 13.47 -0.57 5.34
C VAL A 161 13.81 -1.86 4.60
N LEU A 162 13.78 -3.02 5.26
CA LEU A 162 14.09 -4.31 4.61
C LEU A 162 13.09 -4.66 3.49
N ILE A 163 11.79 -4.46 3.72
CA ILE A 163 10.75 -4.72 2.72
C ILE A 163 10.93 -3.79 1.51
N VAL A 164 11.10 -2.50 1.76
CA VAL A 164 11.24 -1.47 0.73
C VAL A 164 12.58 -1.56 -0.01
N SER A 165 13.65 -2.01 0.66
CA SER A 165 14.92 -2.34 0.02
C SER A 165 14.81 -3.51 -0.94
N GLY A 166 14.01 -4.53 -0.57
CA GLY A 166 13.68 -5.64 -1.47
C GLY A 166 12.97 -5.19 -2.75
N ILE A 167 12.20 -4.10 -2.71
CA ILE A 167 11.56 -3.49 -3.88
C ILE A 167 12.61 -2.85 -4.79
N LEU A 168 13.48 -1.99 -4.24
CA LEU A 168 14.53 -1.32 -5.03
C LEU A 168 15.52 -2.30 -5.67
N THR A 169 15.82 -3.41 -4.99
CA THR A 169 16.79 -4.42 -5.46
C THR A 169 16.21 -5.36 -6.52
N SER A 170 14.88 -5.51 -6.59
CA SER A 170 14.28 -6.48 -7.49
C SER A 170 14.34 -6.03 -8.96
N ARG A 171 14.52 -6.98 -9.89
CA ARG A 171 14.41 -6.70 -11.34
C ARG A 171 12.95 -6.83 -11.75
N TYR A 172 12.38 -5.72 -12.19
CA TYR A 172 10.98 -5.56 -12.56
C TYR A 172 10.75 -6.12 -13.96
N ALA A 173 10.52 -7.42 -14.05
CA ALA A 173 10.10 -8.07 -15.30
C ALA A 173 8.87 -8.94 -15.02
N GLU A 174 7.91 -8.88 -15.94
CA GLU A 174 6.58 -9.51 -15.94
C GLU A 174 5.47 -8.76 -15.16
N GLN A 175 4.30 -8.63 -15.80
CA GLN A 175 3.17 -7.81 -15.31
C GLN A 175 2.61 -8.29 -13.97
N ASP A 176 2.68 -9.59 -13.67
CA ASP A 176 2.28 -10.12 -12.35
C ASP A 176 3.30 -9.76 -11.24
N PHE A 177 4.54 -9.43 -11.62
CA PHE A 177 5.55 -8.98 -10.68
C PHE A 177 5.20 -7.60 -10.07
N LEU A 178 4.66 -6.68 -10.88
CA LEU A 178 4.25 -5.35 -10.42
C LEU A 178 3.16 -5.41 -9.35
N VAL A 179 2.22 -6.36 -9.47
CA VAL A 179 1.16 -6.57 -8.46
C VAL A 179 1.76 -7.04 -7.14
N SER A 180 2.66 -8.02 -7.21
CA SER A 180 3.34 -8.55 -6.02
C SER A 180 4.16 -7.48 -5.30
N LEU A 181 4.74 -6.57 -6.09
CA LEU A 181 5.58 -5.49 -5.65
C LEU A 181 4.77 -4.34 -5.06
N HIS A 182 3.61 -4.01 -5.63
CA HIS A 182 2.68 -3.04 -5.05
C HIS A 182 2.21 -3.49 -3.67
N ARG A 183 1.88 -4.78 -3.52
CA ARG A 183 1.54 -5.37 -2.22
C ARG A 183 2.68 -5.23 -1.21
N ARG A 184 3.93 -5.49 -1.62
CA ARG A 184 5.11 -5.29 -0.75
C ARG A 184 5.26 -3.81 -0.35
N LEU A 185 5.02 -2.87 -1.26
CA LEU A 185 5.06 -1.43 -0.98
C LEU A 185 4.02 -1.04 0.06
N ILE A 186 2.77 -1.50 -0.08
CA ILE A 186 1.70 -1.26 0.90
C ILE A 186 2.10 -1.80 2.28
N ILE A 187 2.63 -3.03 2.36
CA ILE A 187 3.04 -3.62 3.64
C ILE A 187 4.18 -2.79 4.26
N GLY A 188 5.17 -2.37 3.47
CA GLY A 188 6.26 -1.51 3.93
C GLY A 188 5.79 -0.15 4.42
N LEU A 189 4.83 0.47 3.72
CA LEU A 189 4.19 1.71 4.16
C LEU A 189 3.40 1.52 5.45
N ALA A 190 2.65 0.42 5.59
CA ALA A 190 1.86 0.13 6.80
C ALA A 190 2.76 -0.02 8.04
N THR A 191 3.89 -0.74 7.93
CA THR A 191 4.85 -0.87 9.03
C THR A 191 5.56 0.45 9.33
N LEU A 192 5.79 1.31 8.32
CA LEU A 192 6.30 2.66 8.53
C LEU A 192 5.30 3.53 9.30
N PHE A 193 4.02 3.50 8.94
CA PHE A 193 2.99 4.23 9.67
C PHE A 193 2.86 3.77 11.12
N PHE A 194 2.91 2.45 11.35
CA PHE A 194 2.94 1.90 12.70
C PHE A 194 4.15 2.41 13.49
N SER A 195 5.32 2.47 12.86
CA SER A 195 6.55 3.02 13.46
C SER A 195 6.41 4.49 13.87
N VAL A 196 5.81 5.33 13.01
CA VAL A 196 5.55 6.75 13.32
C VAL A 196 4.59 6.87 14.51
N ALA A 197 3.52 6.06 14.54
CA ALA A 197 2.55 6.09 15.63
C ALA A 197 3.19 5.72 16.97
N THR A 198 3.99 4.65 17.03
CA THR A 198 4.69 4.25 18.25
C THR A 198 5.78 5.25 18.66
N MET A 199 6.47 5.87 17.70
CA MET A 199 7.42 6.97 17.99
C MET A 199 6.72 8.16 18.66
N MET A 200 5.51 8.52 18.22
CA MET A 200 4.73 9.59 18.84
C MET A 200 4.30 9.24 20.28
N VAL A 201 3.95 7.97 20.53
CA VAL A 201 3.66 7.49 21.89
C VAL A 201 4.91 7.56 22.78
N ALA A 202 6.07 7.12 22.27
CA ALA A 202 7.34 7.21 22.99
C ALA A 202 7.68 8.67 23.34
N PHE A 203 7.53 9.59 22.38
CA PHE A 203 7.73 11.01 22.62
C PHE A 203 6.78 11.59 23.68
N GLY A 204 5.50 11.23 23.63
CA GLY A 204 4.52 11.61 24.64
C GLY A 204 4.87 11.09 26.04
N ALA A 205 5.32 9.84 26.15
CA ALA A 205 5.76 9.24 27.40
C ALA A 205 7.01 9.95 27.95
N THR A 206 7.98 10.28 27.10
CA THR A 206 9.16 11.07 27.48
C THR A 206 8.80 12.45 27.99
N LEU A 207 7.90 13.16 27.30
CA LEU A 207 7.42 14.46 27.77
C LEU A 207 6.71 14.34 29.12
N PHE A 208 5.90 13.31 29.32
CA PHE A 208 5.25 13.07 30.60
C PHE A 208 6.27 12.84 31.74
N LEU A 209 7.33 12.07 31.49
CA LEU A 209 8.42 11.87 32.46
C LEU A 209 9.14 13.17 32.80
N VAL A 210 9.46 13.98 31.79
CA VAL A 210 10.20 15.25 31.98
C VAL A 210 9.34 16.33 32.63
N LEU A 211 8.04 16.41 32.30
CA LEU A 211 7.12 17.49 32.72
C LEU A 211 6.24 17.10 33.92
N HIS A 212 6.42 15.91 34.50
CA HIS A 212 5.57 15.31 35.54
C HIS A 212 5.16 16.30 36.63
N HIS A 213 6.06 17.20 37.06
CA HIS A 213 5.80 18.10 38.19
C HIS A 213 5.20 19.48 37.82
N ARG A 214 5.33 19.97 36.58
CA ARG A 214 4.97 21.37 36.25
C ARG A 214 3.83 21.55 35.24
N ALA A 215 3.56 20.61 34.33
CA ALA A 215 2.62 20.88 33.23
C ALA A 215 1.99 19.63 32.59
N GLN A 216 1.26 18.82 33.36
CA GLN A 216 0.52 17.65 32.84
C GLN A 216 -0.45 17.99 31.70
N TRP A 217 -1.02 19.21 31.72
CA TRP A 217 -1.88 19.72 30.65
C TRP A 217 -1.17 19.85 29.29
N VAL A 218 0.13 20.16 29.27
CA VAL A 218 0.90 20.35 28.03
C VAL A 218 1.20 19.00 27.36
N ALA A 219 1.49 17.96 28.16
CA ALA A 219 1.69 16.61 27.64
C ALA A 219 0.42 16.07 26.95
N ILE A 220 -0.75 16.29 27.56
CA ILE A 220 -2.05 15.91 26.98
C ILE A 220 -2.28 16.63 25.64
N GLN A 221 -1.98 17.92 25.56
CA GLN A 221 -2.12 18.69 24.31
C GLN A 221 -1.17 18.24 23.21
N ILE A 222 0.08 17.88 23.56
CA ILE A 222 1.07 17.40 22.59
C ILE A 222 0.71 15.99 22.09
N THR A 223 0.20 15.11 22.96
CA THR A 223 -0.31 13.80 22.53
C THR A 223 -1.55 13.96 21.64
N LEU A 224 -2.45 14.88 21.96
CA LEU A 224 -3.62 15.17 21.12
C LEU A 224 -3.20 15.72 19.75
N LEU A 225 -2.25 16.65 19.71
CA LEU A 225 -1.75 17.26 18.48
C LEU A 225 -0.94 16.27 17.62
N GLY A 226 -0.15 15.40 18.26
CA GLY A 226 0.59 14.31 17.59
C GLY A 226 -0.30 13.19 17.05
N SER A 227 -1.54 13.07 17.57
CA SER A 227 -2.54 12.14 17.02
C SER A 227 -3.18 12.63 15.72
N VAL A 228 -3.11 13.95 15.43
CA VAL A 228 -3.75 14.55 14.24
C VAL A 228 -3.21 13.97 12.93
N PRO A 229 -1.89 13.86 12.71
CA PRO A 229 -1.36 13.18 11.52
C PRO A 229 -1.81 11.72 11.44
N VAL A 230 -1.77 10.97 12.54
CA VAL A 230 -2.16 9.55 12.59
C VAL A 230 -3.65 9.36 12.26
N CYS A 231 -4.52 10.21 12.80
CA CYS A 231 -5.96 10.19 12.52
C CYS A 231 -6.27 10.64 11.08
N LEU A 232 -5.56 11.64 10.54
CA LEU A 232 -5.70 12.06 9.15
C LEU A 232 -5.25 10.95 8.18
N LEU A 233 -4.19 10.23 8.53
CA LEU A 233 -3.67 9.13 7.74
C LEU A 233 -4.53 7.87 7.83
N TYR A 234 -5.02 7.52 9.03
CA TYR A 234 -6.00 6.44 9.20
C TYR A 234 -7.30 6.72 8.45
N ARG A 235 -7.78 7.97 8.46
CA ARG A 235 -8.94 8.38 7.65
C ARG A 235 -8.64 8.36 6.16
N SER A 236 -7.39 8.56 5.76
CA SER A 236 -6.96 8.47 4.36
C SER A 236 -6.79 7.01 3.90
N PHE A 237 -6.43 6.10 4.80
CA PHE A 237 -6.18 4.67 4.53
C PHE A 237 -7.30 3.91 3.81
N PRO A 238 -8.61 4.07 4.16
CA PRO A 238 -9.68 3.42 3.40
C PRO A 238 -9.76 3.92 1.95
N TYR A 239 -9.39 5.17 1.65
CA TYR A 239 -9.33 5.66 0.27
C TYR A 239 -8.20 5.03 -0.55
N TRP A 240 -7.18 4.45 0.10
CA TRP A 240 -6.12 3.67 -0.57
C TRP A 240 -6.51 2.20 -0.78
N LEU A 241 -7.48 1.68 0.00
CA LEU A 241 -7.91 0.28 -0.06
C LEU A 241 -9.16 0.04 -0.93
N THR A 242 -9.95 1.08 -1.20
CA THR A 242 -11.15 0.99 -2.05
C THR A 242 -10.90 1.21 -3.55
N TRP A 243 -9.66 1.00 -4.03
CA TRP A 243 -9.33 1.06 -5.45
C TRP A 243 -8.43 -0.09 -5.88
#